data_AF-A0A6N8J4Z0-F1
#
_entry.id   AF-A0A6N8J4Z0-F1
#
_cell.length_a   1.000
_cell.length_b   1.000
_cell.length_c   1.000
_cell.angle_alpha   90.00
_cell.angle_beta   90.00
_cell.angle_gamma   90.00
#
_symmetry.space_group_name_H-M   'P 1'
#
loop_
_entity.id
_entity.type
_entity.pdbx_description
1 polymer ?
#
loop_
_entity_poly.entity_id
_entity_poly.type
_entity_poly.pdbx_seq_one_letter_code
_entity_poly.pdbx_strand_id
1 'polypeptide(L)' 'MEQNTVENKNDFTGSWVSSSRFLFYVTVICLLSFVLGGCYNLYKHRYMGKPEVVVPENTLYNPKYK' A
#
# COMPACT_ATOMS: atom_id res chain seq x y z
N MET A 1 -34.69 12.63 -31.94
CA MET A 1 -33.55 12.21 -31.10
C MET A 1 -32.32 12.85 -31.71
N GLU A 2 -31.86 13.96 -31.15
CA GLU A 2 -30.69 14.68 -31.68
C GLU A 2 -29.42 13.84 -31.44
N GLN A 3 -28.76 13.43 -32.51
CA GLN A 3 -27.48 12.72 -32.45
C GLN A 3 -26.38 13.73 -32.09
N ASN A 4 -26.09 13.87 -30.80
CA ASN A 4 -24.96 14.64 -30.30
C ASN A 4 -23.65 13.88 -30.56
N THR A 5 -23.20 13.88 -31.81
CA THR A 5 -21.90 13.34 -32.20
C THR A 5 -20.84 14.42 -32.04
N VAL A 6 -20.33 14.56 -30.82
CA VAL A 6 -19.12 15.36 -30.59
C VAL A 6 -17.98 14.59 -31.25
N GLU A 7 -17.48 15.05 -32.40
CA GLU A 7 -16.31 14.47 -33.08
C GLU A 7 -15.04 14.73 -32.25
N ASN A 8 -14.89 14.00 -31.15
CA ASN A 8 -13.72 14.06 -30.29
C ASN A 8 -12.86 12.81 -30.51
N LYS A 9 -11.83 12.94 -31.35
CA LYS A 9 -10.86 11.87 -31.62
C LYS A 9 -10.05 11.47 -30.38
N ASN A 10 -10.05 12.29 -29.34
CA ASN A 10 -9.36 12.03 -28.08
C ASN A 10 -10.29 11.45 -27.00
N ASP A 11 -11.51 11.07 -27.35
CA ASP A 11 -12.42 10.44 -26.39
C ASP A 11 -11.89 9.07 -25.96
N PHE A 12 -11.68 8.94 -24.65
CA PHE A 12 -11.26 7.72 -24.00
C PHE A 12 -12.21 6.55 -24.25
N THR A 13 -13.50 6.83 -24.41
CA THR A 13 -14.56 5.82 -24.61
C THR A 13 -14.64 5.37 -26.07
N GLY A 14 -14.00 6.11 -26.98
CA GLY A 14 -14.13 5.91 -28.43
C GLY A 14 -13.42 4.66 -28.97
N SER A 15 -12.50 4.05 -28.22
CA SER A 15 -11.89 2.78 -28.63
C SER A 15 -11.45 1.92 -27.45
N TRP A 16 -12.01 0.72 -27.38
CA TRP A 16 -11.75 -0.23 -26.30
C TRP A 16 -10.26 -0.63 -26.21
N VAL A 17 -9.56 -0.65 -27.35
CA VAL A 17 -8.12 -0.94 -27.44
C VAL A 17 -7.27 0.16 -26.80
N SER A 18 -7.63 1.43 -27.04
CA SER A 18 -6.93 2.57 -26.42
C SER A 18 -7.22 2.62 -24.92
N SER A 19 -8.48 2.41 -24.53
CA SER A 19 -8.89 2.39 -23.12
C SER A 19 -8.17 1.30 -22.32
N SER A 20 -8.03 0.11 -22.89
CA SER A 20 -7.36 -1.03 -22.25
C SER A 20 -5.89 -0.75 -21.92
N ARG A 21 -5.14 -0.15 -22.85
CA ARG A 21 -3.72 0.23 -22.64
C ARG A 21 -3.56 1.23 -21.52
N PHE A 22 -4.43 2.24 -21.48
CA PHE A 22 -4.41 3.24 -20.41
C PHE A 22 -4.73 2.62 -19.04
N LEU A 23 -5.80 1.82 -18.96
CA LEU A 23 -6.17 1.16 -17.71
C LEU A 23 -5.05 0.23 -17.21
N PHE A 24 -4.34 -0.45 -18.11
CA PHE A 24 -3.17 -1.25 -17.74
C PHE A 24 -2.08 -0.41 -17.04
N TYR A 25 -1.74 0.76 -17.57
CA TYR A 25 -0.75 1.62 -16.92
C TYR A 25 -1.23 2.13 -15.55
N VAL A 26 -2.50 2.52 -15.45
CA VAL A 26 -3.08 2.98 -14.18
C VAL A 26 -3.05 1.85 -13.14
N THR A 27 -3.48 0.64 -13.50
CA THR A 27 -3.50 -0.49 -12.57
C THR A 27 -2.10 -0.89 -12.12
N VAL A 28 -1.12 -0.91 -13.03
CA VAL A 28 0.29 -1.18 -12.69
C VAL A 28 0.83 -0.13 -11.73
N ILE A 29 0.57 1.16 -11.97
CA ILE A 29 1.02 2.25 -11.08
C ILE A 29 0.35 2.14 -9.71
N CYS A 30 -0.95 1.84 -9.65
CA CYS A 30 -1.67 1.62 -8.39
C CYS A 30 -1.08 0.44 -7.60
N LEU A 31 -0.82 -0.69 -8.26
CA LEU A 31 -0.20 -1.85 -7.61
C LEU A 31 1.20 -1.55 -7.11
N LEU A 32 2.04 -0.89 -7.91
CA LEU A 32 3.39 -0.49 -7.50
C LEU A 32 3.35 0.44 -6.29
N SER A 33 2.47 1.44 -6.32
CA SER A 33 2.29 2.39 -5.22
C SER A 33 1.84 1.70 -3.94
N PHE A 34 0.91 0.74 -4.06
CA PHE A 34 0.42 -0.04 -2.93
C PHE A 34 1.52 -0.92 -2.31
N VAL A 35 2.27 -1.65 -3.13
CA VAL A 35 3.37 -2.52 -2.66
C VAL A 35 4.45 -1.68 -1.99
N LEU A 36 4.91 -0.60 -2.62
CA LEU A 36 5.94 0.27 -2.07
C LEU A 36 5.49 0.95 -0.77
N GLY A 37 4.25 1.47 -0.74
CA GLY A 37 3.66 2.05 0.47
C GLY A 37 3.50 1.03 1.60
N GLY A 38 3.14 -0.21 1.26
CA GLY A 38 3.05 -1.32 2.20
C GLY A 38 4.42 -1.70 2.78
N CYS A 39 5.43 -1.89 1.93
CA CYS A 39 6.80 -2.18 2.36
C CYS A 39 7.38 -1.07 3.25
N TYR A 40 7.16 0.19 2.89
CA TYR A 40 7.62 1.33 3.68
C TYR A 40 6.98 1.37 5.07
N ASN A 41 5.66 1.22 5.15
CA ASN A 41 4.96 1.20 6.45
C ASN A 41 5.39 0.03 7.32
N LEU A 42 5.54 -1.17 6.72
CA LEU A 42 6.02 -2.33 7.45
C LEU A 42 7.43 -2.12 8.00
N TYR A 43 8.33 -1.51 7.21
CA TYR A 43 9.67 -1.18 7.67
C TYR A 43 9.67 -0.15 8.80
N LYS A 44 8.83 0.89 8.69
CA LYS A 44 8.73 1.95 9.72
C LYS A 44 8.20 1.41 11.05
N HIS A 45 7.22 0.52 11.01
CA HIS A 45 6.58 -0.08 12.18
C HIS A 45 7.16 -1.44 12.56
N ARG A 46 8.37 -1.76 12.07
CA ARG A 46 9.04 -2.99 12.44
C ARG A 46 9.33 -3.02 13.95
N TYR A 47 9.37 -4.21 14.50
CA TYR A 47 9.79 -4.43 15.88
C TYR A 47 11.24 -3.96 16.06
N MET A 48 11.46 -2.93 16.89
CA MET A 48 12.77 -2.29 17.07
C MET A 48 13.70 -3.04 18.04
N GLY A 49 13.20 -4.08 18.72
CA GLY A 49 13.95 -4.87 19.70
C GLY A 49 13.29 -4.89 21.06
N LYS A 50 13.96 -5.51 22.04
CA LYS A 50 13.51 -5.54 23.43
C LYS A 50 13.75 -4.16 24.07
N PRO A 51 12.71 -3.42 24.49
CA PRO A 51 12.93 -2.22 25.28
C PRO A 51 13.62 -2.60 26.60
N GLU A 52 14.51 -1.73 27.10
CA GLU A 52 15.00 -1.84 28.48
C GLU A 52 13.84 -1.50 29.42
N VAL A 53 13.01 -2.50 29.69
CA VAL A 53 11.96 -2.43 30.70
C VAL A 53 12.55 -3.00 31.98
N VAL A 54 12.34 -2.30 33.09
CA VAL A 54 12.66 -2.82 34.41
C VAL A 54 11.76 -4.03 34.65
N VAL A 55 12.31 -5.22 34.42
CA VAL A 55 11.61 -6.49 34.64
C VAL A 55 11.44 -6.67 36.15
N PRO A 56 10.21 -6.82 36.66
CA PRO A 56 9.98 -7.06 38.09
C PRO A 56 10.74 -8.30 38.58
N GLU A 57 11.43 -8.19 39.71
CA GLU A 57 12.30 -9.26 40.24
C GLU A 57 11.55 -10.57 40.54
N ASN A 58 10.24 -10.53 40.74
CA ASN A 58 9.38 -11.70 40.94
C ASN A 58 9.11 -12.50 39.65
N THR A 59 9.42 -11.95 38.48
CA THR A 59 9.32 -12.65 37.18
C THR A 59 10.64 -13.28 36.75
N LEU A 60 11.72 -13.06 37.50
CA LEU A 60 13.00 -13.71 37.23
C LEU A 60 12.86 -15.20 37.52
N TYR A 61 13.37 -16.00 36.59
CA TYR A 61 13.41 -17.47 36.74
C TYR A 61 14.14 -17.89 38.01
N ASN A 62 15.19 -17.16 38.39
CA ASN A 62 15.87 -17.32 39.66
C ASN A 62 15.34 -16.32 40.68
N PRO A 63 14.67 -16.78 41.75
CA PRO A 63 14.16 -15.89 42.79
C PRO A 63 15.32 -15.25 43.56
N LYS A 64 15.23 -13.93 43.80
CA LYS A 64 16.07 -13.23 44.77
C LYS A 64 15.33 -13.17 46.11
N TYR A 65 15.97 -13.63 47.17
CA TYR A 65 15.48 -13.51 48.54
C TYR A 65 16.14 -12.30 49.21
N LYS A 66 15.41 -11.60 50.08
CA LYS A 66 15.92 -10.49 50.90
C LYS A 66 16.53 -10.99 52.20
#